data_AF-A0A640XR06-F1
#
_entry.id   AF-A0A640XR06-F1
#
_cell.length_a   1.000
_cell.length_b   1.000
_cell.length_c   1.000
_cell.angle_alpha   90.00
_cell.angle_beta   90.00
_cell.angle_gamma   90.00
#
_symmetry.space_group_name_H-M   'P 1'
#
loop_
_entity.id
_entity.type
_entity.pdbx_description
1 polymer ?
#
loop_
_entity_poly.entity_id
_entity_poly.type
_entity_poly.pdbx_seq_one_letter_code
_entity_poly.pdbx_strand_id
1 'polypeptide(L)'
;MKLEFDPGLIEEVIFGELKAREEKGDFSFTLEYHSCIDPVYENFPLDERPLQFKKIEWDFFKKLELPKLIKEIFDEFPDLEENACGGVIAKAANNFDEGAYLTKGMNQESGQKKIVVKLLPDRFREIPYLRKLVRHELMHASDMLSETYGYRDERLGGNPMEESIVKERYCAFWDIYVDSRLIRKGKETLSDKEGRYKEFEALYKKIPDEVKIAIFDILWQDENLTHDKILRLAKDVNELIKISEGLPIKHTLKKKKTILPGAQCPLCQFRTYHWIENIEQDAYLVDAIKRDFPEWEPEDGVCGQCIEAYKVRKIVC
;
A
#
# COMPACT_ATOMS: atom_id res chain seq x y z
N MET A 1 -13.24 7.34 20.98
CA MET A 1 -13.39 5.96 20.46
C MET A 1 -12.84 4.94 21.46
N LYS A 2 -13.48 3.76 21.62
CA LYS A 2 -12.94 2.64 22.43
C LYS A 2 -11.86 1.87 21.65
N LEU A 3 -10.70 1.65 22.29
CA LEU A 3 -9.58 0.89 21.72
C LEU A 3 -9.35 -0.41 22.50
N GLU A 4 -9.06 -1.47 21.75
CA GLU A 4 -8.62 -2.76 22.26
C GLU A 4 -7.20 -3.06 21.74
N PHE A 5 -6.43 -3.80 22.53
CA PHE A 5 -5.05 -4.16 22.21
C PHE A 5 -4.92 -5.68 22.25
N ASP A 6 -4.27 -6.24 21.24
CA ASP A 6 -3.92 -7.65 21.18
C ASP A 6 -2.92 -7.99 22.31
N PRO A 7 -3.23 -8.94 23.20
CA PRO A 7 -2.30 -9.37 24.25
C PRO A 7 -0.94 -9.82 23.71
N GLY A 8 -0.91 -10.49 22.55
CA GLY A 8 0.35 -10.95 21.96
C GLY A 8 1.22 -9.80 21.42
N LEU A 9 0.61 -8.67 21.06
CA LEU A 9 1.37 -7.44 20.76
C LEU A 9 1.96 -6.87 22.05
N ILE A 10 1.14 -6.77 23.10
CA ILE A 10 1.55 -6.19 24.38
C ILE A 10 2.74 -6.95 24.97
N GLU A 11 2.67 -8.28 25.04
CA GLU A 11 3.75 -9.15 25.54
C GLU A 11 5.08 -8.85 24.82
N GLU A 12 5.08 -8.86 23.48
CA GLU A 12 6.30 -8.61 22.70
C GLU A 12 6.82 -7.17 22.84
N VAL A 13 5.95 -6.18 23.01
CA VAL A 13 6.37 -4.80 23.30
C VAL A 13 7.05 -4.73 24.67
N ILE A 14 6.50 -5.38 25.70
CA ILE A 14 7.10 -5.41 27.03
C ILE A 14 8.46 -6.12 27.00
N PHE A 15 8.56 -7.30 26.38
CA PHE A 15 9.84 -8.01 26.25
C PHE A 15 10.88 -7.23 25.45
N GLY A 16 10.45 -6.56 24.38
CA GLY A 16 11.31 -5.67 23.60
C GLY A 16 11.85 -4.48 24.40
N GLU A 17 11.04 -3.92 25.30
CA GLU A 17 11.44 -2.83 26.19
C GLU A 17 12.37 -3.29 27.31
N LEU A 18 12.07 -4.43 27.95
CA LEU A 18 12.94 -5.05 28.96
C LEU A 18 14.34 -5.24 28.40
N LYS A 19 14.45 -5.94 27.26
CA LYS A 19 15.73 -6.18 26.58
C LYS A 19 16.46 -4.88 26.23
N ALA A 20 15.75 -3.89 25.70
CA ALA A 20 16.36 -2.62 25.31
C ALA A 20 16.92 -1.81 26.48
N ARG A 21 16.33 -1.93 27.68
CA ARG A 21 16.86 -1.29 28.90
C ARG A 21 18.04 -2.06 29.49
N GLU A 22 17.97 -3.38 29.50
CA GLU A 22 19.07 -4.25 29.93
C GLU A 22 20.34 -4.03 29.09
N GLU A 23 20.19 -3.90 27.77
CA GLU A 23 21.29 -3.57 26.85
C GLU A 23 21.94 -2.21 27.17
N LYS A 24 21.21 -1.29 27.81
CA LYS A 24 21.70 0.00 28.30
C LYS A 24 22.20 -0.05 29.75
N GLY A 25 22.14 -1.23 30.39
CA GLY A 25 22.55 -1.44 31.78
C GLY A 25 21.50 -1.05 32.82
N ASP A 26 20.26 -0.73 32.41
CA ASP A 26 19.14 -0.45 33.32
C ASP A 26 18.29 -1.71 33.53
N PHE A 27 18.43 -2.32 34.71
CA PHE A 27 17.67 -3.50 35.11
C PHE A 27 16.45 -3.17 35.98
N SER A 28 16.17 -1.89 36.27
CA SER A 28 15.10 -1.52 37.20
C SER A 28 13.73 -2.01 36.75
N PHE A 29 13.43 -1.88 35.46
CA PHE A 29 12.18 -2.33 34.85
C PHE A 29 12.06 -3.86 34.84
N THR A 30 13.16 -4.55 34.58
CA THR A 30 13.23 -6.03 34.64
C THR A 30 13.01 -6.56 36.03
N LEU A 31 13.68 -5.99 37.04
CA LEU A 31 13.50 -6.40 38.43
C LEU A 31 12.06 -6.17 38.90
N GLU A 32 11.45 -5.06 38.50
CA GLU A 32 10.04 -4.80 38.78
C GLU A 32 9.13 -5.84 38.10
N TYR A 33 9.35 -6.12 36.81
CA TYR A 33 8.58 -7.11 36.05
C TYR A 33 8.65 -8.49 36.70
N HIS A 34 9.85 -8.96 37.05
CA HIS A 34 10.04 -10.24 37.76
C HIS A 34 9.37 -10.26 39.13
N SER A 35 9.41 -9.15 39.88
CA SER A 35 8.73 -9.06 41.18
C SER A 35 7.21 -9.26 41.09
N CYS A 36 6.62 -8.98 39.92
CA CYS A 36 5.20 -9.23 39.65
C CYS A 36 4.94 -10.62 39.05
N ILE A 37 5.83 -11.11 38.19
CA ILE A 37 5.67 -12.37 37.44
C ILE A 37 6.02 -13.60 38.28
N ASP A 38 7.09 -13.57 39.07
CA ASP A 38 7.56 -14.72 39.83
C ASP A 38 6.48 -15.25 40.80
N PRO A 39 5.72 -14.40 41.54
CA PRO A 39 4.60 -14.86 42.37
C PRO A 39 3.48 -15.56 41.60
N VAL A 40 3.34 -15.36 40.29
CA VAL A 40 2.30 -16.04 39.49
C VAL A 40 2.55 -17.54 39.41
N TYR A 41 3.83 -17.94 39.34
CA TYR A 41 4.21 -19.35 39.29
C TYR A 41 3.93 -20.10 40.60
N GLU A 42 3.94 -19.39 41.72
CA GLU A 42 3.73 -19.97 43.06
C GLU A 42 2.26 -19.92 43.49
N ASN A 43 1.56 -18.83 43.18
CA ASN A 43 0.25 -18.53 43.77
C ASN A 43 -0.95 -18.87 42.86
N PHE A 44 -0.73 -19.21 41.58
CA PHE A 44 -1.81 -19.49 40.65
C PHE A 44 -1.70 -20.88 39.98
N PRO A 45 -2.83 -21.61 39.83
CA PRO A 45 -2.92 -22.83 39.02
C PRO A 45 -2.51 -22.60 37.56
N LEU A 46 -1.99 -23.64 36.90
CA LEU A 46 -1.41 -23.57 35.54
C LEU A 46 -2.36 -22.98 34.49
N ASP A 47 -3.65 -23.27 34.58
CA ASP A 47 -4.69 -22.80 33.66
C ASP A 47 -5.06 -21.32 33.87
N GLU A 48 -4.83 -20.77 35.06
CA GLU A 48 -5.10 -19.36 35.38
C GLU A 48 -3.91 -18.44 35.07
N ARG A 49 -2.68 -18.96 35.05
CA ARG A 49 -1.45 -18.15 34.84
C ARG A 49 -1.48 -17.28 33.58
N PRO A 50 -1.93 -17.76 32.39
CA PRO A 50 -1.96 -16.93 31.20
C PRO A 50 -2.83 -15.67 31.35
N LEU A 51 -3.90 -15.74 32.14
CA LEU A 51 -4.73 -14.57 32.42
C LEU A 51 -4.03 -13.58 33.35
N GLN A 52 -3.25 -14.07 34.32
CA GLN A 52 -2.50 -13.21 35.24
C GLN A 52 -1.32 -12.51 34.54
N PHE A 53 -0.57 -13.23 33.69
CA PHE A 53 0.49 -12.64 32.89
C PHE A 53 -0.03 -11.49 32.03
N LYS A 54 -1.14 -11.70 31.31
CA LYS A 54 -1.78 -10.64 30.51
C LYS A 54 -2.17 -9.40 31.32
N LYS A 55 -2.61 -9.57 32.58
CA LYS A 55 -2.94 -8.43 33.46
C LYS A 55 -1.69 -7.64 33.83
N ILE A 56 -0.62 -8.34 34.23
CA ILE A 56 0.67 -7.73 34.59
C ILE A 56 1.24 -6.99 33.38
N GLU A 57 1.29 -7.64 32.22
CA GLU A 57 1.78 -7.03 30.98
C GLU A 57 0.97 -5.80 30.58
N TRP A 58 -0.36 -5.85 30.72
CA TRP A 58 -1.22 -4.68 30.50
C TRP A 58 -0.92 -3.52 31.46
N ASP A 59 -0.64 -3.82 32.73
CA ASP A 59 -0.26 -2.80 33.71
C ASP A 59 1.08 -2.14 33.36
N PHE A 60 2.07 -2.94 32.92
CA PHE A 60 3.34 -2.44 32.41
C PHE A 60 3.17 -1.62 31.13
N PHE A 61 2.31 -2.06 30.22
CA PHE A 61 2.02 -1.36 28.97
C PHE A 61 1.37 0.01 29.21
N LYS A 62 0.45 0.10 30.19
CA LYS A 62 -0.09 1.38 30.66
C LYS A 62 0.98 2.24 31.33
N LYS A 63 1.89 1.65 32.10
CA LYS A 63 3.00 2.36 32.76
C LYS A 63 3.94 3.04 31.77
N LEU A 64 4.09 2.47 30.57
CA LEU A 64 4.82 3.08 29.45
C LEU A 64 4.02 4.17 28.70
N GLU A 65 2.80 4.49 29.14
CA GLU A 65 1.86 5.43 28.50
C GLU A 65 1.52 5.10 27.02
N LEU A 66 1.81 3.89 26.55
CA LEU A 66 1.59 3.49 25.16
C LEU A 66 0.11 3.44 24.75
N PRO A 67 -0.83 2.95 25.58
CA PRO A 67 -2.26 3.05 25.27
C PRO A 67 -2.73 4.50 25.10
N LYS A 68 -2.24 5.40 25.96
CA LYS A 68 -2.58 6.83 25.93
C LYS A 68 -2.04 7.48 24.65
N LEU A 69 -0.79 7.19 24.30
CA LEU A 69 -0.18 7.62 23.05
C LEU A 69 -1.03 7.23 21.82
N ILE A 70 -1.44 5.96 21.71
CA ILE A 70 -2.27 5.52 20.58
C ILE A 70 -3.63 6.21 20.60
N LYS A 71 -4.24 6.33 21.79
CA LYS A 71 -5.52 7.02 21.96
C LYS A 71 -5.46 8.48 21.48
N GLU A 72 -4.41 9.20 21.83
CA GLU A 72 -4.17 10.58 21.39
C GLU A 72 -4.10 10.68 19.86
N ILE A 73 -3.47 9.71 19.17
CA ILE A 73 -3.41 9.70 17.70
C ILE A 73 -4.80 9.47 17.10
N PHE A 74 -5.59 8.55 17.67
CA PHE A 74 -6.98 8.33 17.24
C PHE A 74 -7.86 9.57 17.47
N ASP A 75 -7.61 10.34 18.53
CA ASP A 75 -8.34 11.57 18.81
C ASP A 75 -8.06 12.70 17.80
N GLU A 76 -7.01 12.57 16.97
CA GLU A 76 -6.80 13.45 15.82
C GLU A 76 -7.85 13.23 14.69
N PHE A 77 -8.66 12.17 14.78
CA PHE A 77 -9.63 11.72 13.77
C PHE A 77 -11.05 11.55 14.34
N PRO A 78 -11.73 12.63 14.74
CA PRO A 78 -13.04 12.55 15.36
C PRO A 78 -14.10 11.86 14.47
N ASP A 79 -14.04 12.06 13.15
CA ASP A 79 -14.97 11.46 12.19
C ASP A 79 -14.94 9.92 12.22
N LEU A 80 -13.82 9.31 12.63
CA LEU A 80 -13.74 7.85 12.77
C LEU A 80 -14.61 7.35 13.93
N GLU A 81 -14.76 8.12 15.01
CA GLU A 81 -15.58 7.75 16.15
C GLU A 81 -17.07 7.71 15.82
N GLU A 82 -17.51 8.55 14.89
CA GLU A 82 -18.89 8.56 14.41
C GLU A 82 -19.18 7.38 13.47
N ASN A 83 -18.17 6.95 12.71
CA ASN A 83 -18.34 5.98 11.63
C ASN A 83 -17.89 4.55 11.97
N ALA A 84 -17.14 4.34 13.06
CA ALA A 84 -16.64 3.04 13.48
C ALA A 84 -17.04 2.69 14.91
N CYS A 85 -17.34 1.41 15.17
CA CYS A 85 -17.73 0.93 16.50
C CYS A 85 -16.54 0.76 17.48
N GLY A 86 -15.32 1.12 17.06
CA GLY A 86 -14.10 1.00 17.86
C GLY A 86 -12.85 0.68 17.03
N GLY A 87 -11.71 0.60 17.72
CA GLY A 87 -10.42 0.25 17.14
C GLY A 87 -9.78 -0.97 17.83
N VAL A 88 -8.99 -1.74 17.08
CA VAL A 88 -8.12 -2.79 17.59
C VAL A 88 -6.69 -2.51 17.13
N ILE A 89 -5.75 -2.52 18.06
CA ILE A 89 -4.33 -2.51 17.77
C ILE A 89 -3.83 -3.94 17.87
N ALA A 90 -3.43 -4.51 16.74
CA ALA A 90 -3.08 -5.92 16.61
C ALA A 90 -1.60 -6.10 16.24
N LYS A 91 -1.05 -7.27 16.55
CA LYS A 91 0.32 -7.60 16.13
C LYS A 91 0.37 -7.87 14.63
N ALA A 92 1.28 -7.21 13.93
CA ALA A 92 1.67 -7.57 12.57
C ALA A 92 2.66 -8.74 12.59
N ALA A 93 2.56 -9.66 11.63
CA ALA A 93 3.50 -10.78 11.53
C ALA A 93 4.86 -10.37 10.94
N ASN A 94 4.88 -9.36 10.07
CA ASN A 94 6.07 -8.81 9.41
C ASN A 94 5.72 -7.43 8.80
N ASN A 95 6.70 -6.74 8.20
CA ASN A 95 6.50 -5.41 7.60
C ASN A 95 5.39 -5.37 6.52
N PHE A 96 5.14 -6.46 5.80
CA PHE A 96 4.10 -6.51 4.77
C PHE A 96 2.68 -6.74 5.34
N ASP A 97 2.59 -7.06 6.63
CA ASP A 97 1.34 -7.23 7.37
C ASP A 97 1.01 -6.01 8.26
N GLU A 98 1.89 -4.98 8.30
CA GLU A 98 1.55 -3.69 8.90
C GLU A 98 0.54 -2.95 8.02
N GLY A 99 -0.43 -2.30 8.65
CA GLY A 99 -1.45 -1.53 7.94
C GLY A 99 -2.82 -1.52 8.65
N ALA A 100 -3.74 -0.74 8.11
CA ALA A 100 -5.14 -0.72 8.54
C ALA A 100 -6.07 -1.51 7.61
N TYR A 101 -7.08 -2.13 8.22
CA TYR A 101 -8.24 -2.68 7.52
C TYR A 101 -9.50 -2.59 8.37
N LEU A 102 -10.65 -2.82 7.74
CA LEU A 102 -11.95 -2.81 8.42
C LEU A 102 -12.44 -4.24 8.63
N THR A 103 -12.95 -4.53 9.82
CA THR A 103 -13.66 -5.79 10.12
C THR A 103 -15.09 -5.51 10.58
N LYS A 104 -15.94 -6.54 10.61
CA LYS A 104 -17.32 -6.40 11.09
C LYS A 104 -17.31 -6.13 12.60
N GLY A 105 -18.11 -5.18 13.06
CA GLY A 105 -18.37 -4.97 14.48
C GLY A 105 -19.07 -6.16 15.14
N MET A 106 -19.03 -6.23 16.47
CA MET A 106 -19.66 -7.32 17.24
C MET A 106 -21.19 -7.34 17.08
N ASN A 107 -21.82 -6.17 16.86
CA ASN A 107 -23.24 -6.05 16.54
C ASN A 107 -23.45 -6.09 15.03
N GLN A 108 -23.69 -7.29 14.48
CA GLN A 108 -23.92 -7.48 13.05
C GLN A 108 -25.15 -6.71 12.53
N GLU A 109 -26.11 -6.38 13.40
CA GLU A 109 -27.33 -5.64 13.05
C GLU A 109 -27.10 -4.15 12.78
N SER A 110 -26.06 -3.53 13.35
CA SER A 110 -25.80 -2.09 13.14
C SER A 110 -25.01 -1.80 11.87
N GLY A 111 -24.42 -2.81 11.24
CA GLY A 111 -23.55 -2.65 10.06
C GLY A 111 -22.24 -1.88 10.33
N GLN A 112 -22.00 -1.46 11.58
CA GLN A 112 -20.82 -0.68 11.93
C GLN A 112 -19.55 -1.53 11.83
N LYS A 113 -18.51 -0.94 11.26
CA LYS A 113 -17.21 -1.56 11.08
C LYS A 113 -16.29 -1.22 12.25
N LYS A 114 -15.34 -2.10 12.54
CA LYS A 114 -14.25 -1.89 13.50
C LYS A 114 -12.96 -1.68 12.74
N ILE A 115 -12.17 -0.70 13.16
CA ILE A 115 -10.87 -0.41 12.56
C ILE A 115 -9.85 -1.35 13.21
N VAL A 116 -9.04 -2.05 12.42
CA VAL A 116 -7.91 -2.82 12.91
C VAL A 116 -6.64 -2.21 12.35
N VAL A 117 -5.72 -1.81 13.23
CA VAL A 117 -4.38 -1.34 12.86
C VAL A 117 -3.38 -2.39 13.32
N LYS A 118 -2.68 -3.00 12.37
CA LYS A 118 -1.61 -3.97 12.65
C LYS A 118 -0.27 -3.27 12.71
N LEU A 119 0.48 -3.51 13.77
CA LEU A 119 1.78 -2.90 14.03
C LEU A 119 2.79 -3.95 14.45
N LEU A 120 4.05 -3.77 14.04
CA LEU A 120 5.14 -4.52 14.64
C LEU A 120 5.41 -4.03 16.06
N PRO A 121 5.71 -4.93 17.03
CA PRO A 121 6.06 -4.55 18.39
C PRO A 121 7.21 -3.54 18.46
N ASP A 122 8.19 -3.67 17.56
CA ASP A 122 9.37 -2.80 17.51
C ASP A 122 9.03 -1.32 17.29
N ARG A 123 7.89 -1.01 16.64
CA ARG A 123 7.47 0.38 16.40
C ARG A 123 7.24 1.16 17.69
N PHE A 124 6.87 0.47 18.77
CA PHE A 124 6.64 1.10 20.08
C PHE A 124 7.92 1.63 20.74
N ARG A 125 9.11 1.33 20.18
CA ARG A 125 10.38 1.92 20.60
C ARG A 125 10.76 3.16 19.78
N GLU A 126 10.12 3.36 18.63
CA GLU A 126 10.33 4.48 17.70
C GLU A 126 9.12 5.41 17.69
N ILE A 127 8.82 6.04 18.84
CA ILE A 127 7.60 6.83 19.05
C ILE A 127 7.31 7.86 17.93
N PRO A 128 8.29 8.63 17.41
CA PRO A 128 8.03 9.54 16.30
C PRO A 128 7.58 8.83 15.01
N TYR A 129 8.16 7.68 14.70
CA TYR A 129 7.77 6.88 13.54
C TYR A 129 6.40 6.24 13.75
N LEU A 130 6.14 5.67 14.92
CA LEU A 130 4.84 5.09 15.28
C LEU A 130 3.70 6.10 15.12
N ARG A 131 3.90 7.35 15.58
CA ARG A 131 2.90 8.43 15.39
C ARG A 131 2.58 8.66 13.93
N LYS A 132 3.60 8.70 13.05
CA LYS A 132 3.43 8.90 11.61
C LYS A 132 2.71 7.71 10.97
N LEU A 133 3.13 6.49 11.30
CA LEU A 133 2.55 5.25 10.80
C LEU A 133 1.06 5.15 11.16
N VAL A 134 0.71 5.25 12.45
CA VAL A 134 -0.69 5.13 12.88
C VAL A 134 -1.55 6.22 12.24
N ARG A 135 -1.06 7.46 12.15
CA ARG A 135 -1.79 8.54 11.48
C ARG A 135 -2.04 8.26 10.00
N HIS A 136 -1.04 7.72 9.30
CA HIS A 136 -1.15 7.31 7.91
C HIS A 136 -2.23 6.22 7.75
N GLU A 137 -2.18 5.18 8.58
CA GLU A 137 -3.16 4.09 8.57
C GLU A 137 -4.59 4.54 8.92
N LEU A 138 -4.74 5.51 9.83
CA LEU A 138 -6.05 6.06 10.16
C LEU A 138 -6.65 6.90 9.03
N MET A 139 -5.84 7.55 8.20
CA MET A 139 -6.33 8.19 6.97
C MET A 139 -6.82 7.17 5.95
N HIS A 140 -6.11 6.05 5.78
CA HIS A 140 -6.63 4.93 4.97
C HIS A 140 -7.96 4.42 5.51
N ALA A 141 -8.07 4.20 6.83
CA ALA A 141 -9.32 3.77 7.46
C ALA A 141 -10.45 4.79 7.26
N SER A 142 -10.14 6.09 7.31
CA SER A 142 -11.11 7.17 7.03
C SER A 142 -11.64 7.10 5.60
N ASP A 143 -10.75 6.92 4.62
CA ASP A 143 -11.13 6.71 3.22
C ASP A 143 -11.97 5.43 3.05
N MET A 144 -11.62 4.34 3.73
CA MET A 144 -12.38 3.08 3.69
C MET A 144 -13.79 3.17 4.27
N LEU A 145 -14.02 4.11 5.20
CA LEU A 145 -15.32 4.39 5.82
C LEU A 145 -16.12 5.46 5.06
N SER A 146 -15.44 6.30 4.25
CA SER A 146 -16.07 7.38 3.52
C SER A 146 -16.89 6.90 2.33
N GLU A 147 -18.17 7.26 2.31
CA GLU A 147 -19.04 7.01 1.16
C GLU A 147 -18.59 7.77 -0.10
N THR A 148 -18.03 8.98 0.06
CA THR A 148 -17.56 9.79 -1.07
C THR A 148 -16.28 9.22 -1.69
N TYR A 149 -15.43 8.58 -0.88
CA TYR A 149 -14.27 7.85 -1.40
C TYR A 149 -14.69 6.54 -2.08
N GLY A 150 -15.70 5.87 -1.53
CA GLY A 150 -16.36 4.72 -2.17
C GLY A 150 -15.53 3.44 -2.18
N TYR A 151 -14.75 3.18 -1.12
CA TYR A 151 -13.90 1.99 -1.02
C TYR A 151 -14.70 0.69 -1.11
N ARG A 152 -14.18 -0.26 -1.88
CA ARG A 152 -14.72 -1.62 -1.99
C ARG A 152 -13.58 -2.62 -1.84
N ASP A 153 -13.85 -3.67 -1.08
CA ASP A 153 -12.98 -4.83 -1.00
C ASP A 153 -13.21 -5.68 -2.25
N GLU A 154 -12.52 -5.30 -3.33
CA GLU A 154 -12.62 -5.93 -4.64
C GLU A 154 -11.26 -6.40 -5.14
N ARG A 155 -11.30 -7.45 -5.96
CA ARG A 155 -10.10 -8.00 -6.58
C ARG A 155 -9.56 -7.01 -7.62
N LEU A 156 -8.28 -6.65 -7.48
CA LEU A 156 -7.70 -5.57 -8.27
C LEU A 156 -7.25 -6.00 -9.68
N GLY A 157 -7.02 -7.30 -9.92
CA GLY A 157 -6.58 -7.82 -11.23
C GLY A 157 -7.29 -9.12 -11.65
N GLY A 158 -7.18 -9.47 -12.93
CA GLY A 158 -7.78 -10.70 -13.47
C GLY A 158 -7.00 -11.97 -13.10
N ASN A 159 -5.69 -11.85 -12.89
CA ASN A 159 -4.77 -12.93 -12.53
C ASN A 159 -3.74 -12.46 -11.47
N PRO A 160 -3.04 -13.38 -10.76
CA PRO A 160 -2.14 -13.00 -9.65
C PRO A 160 -1.03 -12.01 -10.01
N MET A 161 -0.47 -12.11 -11.22
CA MET A 161 0.60 -11.20 -11.66
C MET A 161 0.06 -9.79 -11.90
N GLU A 162 -1.03 -9.69 -12.67
CA GLU A 162 -1.71 -8.41 -12.92
C GLU A 162 -2.20 -7.79 -11.61
N GLU A 163 -2.76 -8.61 -10.72
CA GLU A 163 -3.21 -8.17 -9.40
C GLU A 163 -2.08 -7.61 -8.57
N SER A 164 -0.88 -8.21 -8.58
CA SER A 164 0.30 -7.67 -7.91
C SER A 164 0.69 -6.29 -8.45
N ILE A 165 0.71 -6.12 -9.78
CA ILE A 165 1.10 -4.85 -10.42
C ILE A 165 0.07 -3.76 -10.14
N VAL A 166 -1.22 -4.09 -10.28
CA VAL A 166 -2.30 -3.12 -10.02
C VAL A 166 -2.33 -2.76 -8.54
N LYS A 167 -2.14 -3.73 -7.63
CA LYS A 167 -2.06 -3.48 -6.19
C LYS A 167 -0.93 -2.52 -5.84
N GLU A 168 0.27 -2.76 -6.35
CA GLU A 168 1.43 -1.90 -6.10
C GLU A 168 1.16 -0.45 -6.53
N ARG A 169 0.60 -0.26 -7.73
CA ARG A 169 0.23 1.07 -8.24
C ARG A 169 -0.90 1.71 -7.46
N TYR A 170 -1.93 0.93 -7.12
CA TYR A 170 -3.08 1.39 -6.35
C TYR A 170 -2.63 1.88 -4.96
N CYS A 171 -1.79 1.11 -4.27
CA CYS A 171 -1.20 1.50 -2.99
C CYS A 171 -0.42 2.82 -3.14
N ALA A 172 0.51 2.92 -4.10
CA ALA A 172 1.28 4.16 -4.29
C ALA A 172 0.41 5.41 -4.52
N PHE A 173 -0.68 5.29 -5.29
CA PHE A 173 -1.61 6.40 -5.49
C PHE A 173 -2.43 6.74 -4.25
N TRP A 174 -2.84 5.73 -3.48
CA TRP A 174 -3.56 5.96 -2.23
C TRP A 174 -2.65 6.61 -1.19
N ASP A 175 -1.41 6.15 -1.08
CA ASP A 175 -0.34 6.68 -0.26
C ASP A 175 -0.06 8.17 -0.56
N ILE A 176 0.03 8.53 -1.84
CA ILE A 176 0.14 9.93 -2.30
C ILE A 176 -1.05 10.76 -1.81
N TYR A 177 -2.26 10.23 -1.94
CA TYR A 177 -3.49 10.91 -1.54
C TYR A 177 -3.62 11.06 -0.01
N VAL A 178 -3.15 10.08 0.76
CA VAL A 178 -3.12 10.12 2.22
C VAL A 178 -2.10 11.14 2.70
N ASP A 179 -0.85 11.03 2.26
CA ASP A 179 0.23 11.87 2.79
C ASP A 179 0.08 13.33 2.36
N SER A 180 -0.39 13.60 1.15
CA SER A 180 -0.66 14.97 0.71
C SER A 180 -1.72 15.65 1.60
N ARG A 181 -2.81 14.96 1.96
CA ARG A 181 -3.84 15.48 2.87
C ARG A 181 -3.34 15.63 4.30
N LEU A 182 -2.52 14.71 4.79
CA LEU A 182 -1.90 14.83 6.12
C LEU A 182 -0.98 16.05 6.21
N ILE A 183 -0.13 16.26 5.20
CA ILE A 183 0.76 17.42 5.13
C ILE A 183 -0.05 18.72 5.08
N ARG A 184 -1.13 18.79 4.27
CA ARG A 184 -2.02 19.96 4.25
C ARG A 184 -2.69 20.24 5.60
N LYS A 185 -2.95 19.20 6.40
CA LYS A 185 -3.43 19.31 7.79
C LYS A 185 -2.32 19.64 8.80
N GLY A 186 -1.09 19.93 8.35
CA GLY A 186 0.06 20.24 9.21
C GLY A 186 0.54 19.05 10.03
N LYS A 187 0.27 17.83 9.57
CA LYS A 187 0.66 16.59 10.25
C LYS A 187 1.91 16.00 9.62
N GLU A 188 2.75 15.40 10.45
CA GLU A 188 3.87 14.61 9.98
C GLU A 188 3.41 13.29 9.35
N THR A 189 4.09 12.87 8.30
CA THR A 189 3.82 11.68 7.46
C THR A 189 5.00 10.72 7.43
N LEU A 190 4.77 9.51 6.93
CA LEU A 190 5.82 8.50 6.73
C LEU A 190 6.83 8.93 5.65
N SER A 191 6.33 9.57 4.61
CA SER A 191 7.11 10.06 3.48
C SER A 191 6.69 11.50 3.15
N ASP A 192 7.61 12.28 2.61
CA ASP A 192 7.32 13.62 2.13
C ASP A 192 6.95 13.60 0.63
N LYS A 193 6.73 14.79 0.06
CA LYS A 193 6.41 14.92 -1.37
C LYS A 193 7.49 14.30 -2.26
N GLU A 194 8.77 14.44 -1.91
CA GLU A 194 9.87 13.94 -2.72
C GLU A 194 9.98 12.41 -2.63
N GLY A 195 9.81 11.85 -1.43
CA GLY A 195 9.77 10.41 -1.20
C GLY A 195 8.63 9.74 -1.96
N ARG A 196 7.41 10.28 -1.85
CA ARG A 196 6.24 9.80 -2.61
C ARG A 196 6.43 9.94 -4.13
N TYR A 197 7.11 10.98 -4.59
CA TYR A 197 7.46 11.11 -6.01
C TYR A 197 8.42 10.02 -6.47
N LYS A 198 9.46 9.69 -5.68
CA LYS A 198 10.41 8.61 -6.00
C LYS A 198 9.73 7.24 -6.08
N GLU A 199 8.79 6.96 -5.18
CA GLU A 199 7.97 5.74 -5.21
C GLU A 199 7.14 5.67 -6.51
N PHE A 200 6.44 6.76 -6.84
CA PHE A 200 5.68 6.87 -8.09
C PHE A 200 6.55 6.71 -9.33
N GLU A 201 7.68 7.41 -9.39
CA GLU A 201 8.61 7.38 -10.50
C GLU A 201 9.14 5.97 -10.78
N ALA A 202 9.44 5.21 -9.72
CA ALA A 202 9.94 3.84 -9.83
C ALA A 202 8.97 2.90 -10.57
N LEU A 203 7.66 3.16 -10.48
CA LEU A 203 6.59 2.37 -11.12
C LEU A 203 6.44 2.66 -12.62
N TYR A 204 6.85 3.85 -13.08
CA TYR A 204 6.55 4.36 -14.42
C TYR A 204 7.79 4.80 -15.22
N LYS A 205 8.86 4.00 -15.18
CA LYS A 205 10.15 4.30 -15.84
C LYS A 205 10.08 4.63 -17.33
N LYS A 206 9.03 4.21 -18.04
CA LYS A 206 8.84 4.46 -19.47
C LYS A 206 8.11 5.77 -19.79
N ILE A 207 7.54 6.44 -18.80
CA ILE A 207 6.90 7.75 -18.96
C ILE A 207 7.98 8.83 -18.86
N PRO A 208 8.03 9.82 -19.78
CA PRO A 208 8.99 10.92 -19.69
C PRO A 208 8.88 11.69 -18.37
N ASP A 209 10.02 12.20 -17.88
CA ASP A 209 10.10 12.86 -16.57
C ASP A 209 9.16 14.07 -16.45
N GLU A 210 9.08 14.92 -17.48
CA GLU A 210 8.17 16.07 -17.49
C GLU A 210 6.70 15.66 -17.31
N VAL A 211 6.32 14.53 -17.91
CA VAL A 211 4.97 13.97 -17.81
C VAL A 211 4.75 13.35 -16.43
N LYS A 212 5.73 12.61 -15.89
CA LYS A 212 5.66 12.06 -14.52
C LYS A 212 5.48 13.16 -13.47
N ILE A 213 6.26 14.24 -13.56
CA ILE A 213 6.17 15.38 -12.63
C ILE A 213 4.77 15.99 -12.69
N ALA A 214 4.26 16.25 -13.89
CA ALA A 214 2.92 16.81 -14.07
C ALA A 214 1.80 15.92 -13.52
N ILE A 215 1.85 14.61 -13.82
CA ILE A 215 0.90 13.61 -13.28
C ILE A 215 0.95 13.61 -11.76
N PHE A 216 2.15 13.54 -11.19
CA PHE A 216 2.33 13.50 -9.74
C PHE A 216 1.83 14.77 -9.06
N ASP A 217 2.12 15.95 -9.61
CA ASP A 217 1.63 17.21 -9.05
C ASP A 217 0.10 17.28 -9.04
N ILE A 218 -0.58 16.77 -10.07
CA ILE A 218 -2.04 16.69 -10.10
C ILE A 218 -2.55 15.76 -9.00
N LEU A 219 -1.99 14.55 -8.89
CA LEU A 219 -2.37 13.59 -7.85
C LEU A 219 -2.11 14.13 -6.44
N TRP A 220 -0.97 14.81 -6.26
CA TRP A 220 -0.56 15.42 -5.00
C TRP A 220 -1.45 16.59 -4.57
N GLN A 221 -2.12 17.27 -5.50
CA GLN A 221 -3.05 18.37 -5.19
C GLN A 221 -4.51 17.93 -5.13
N ASP A 222 -4.82 16.70 -5.55
CA ASP A 222 -6.19 16.19 -5.51
C ASP A 222 -6.67 16.03 -4.06
N GLU A 223 -7.89 16.49 -3.78
CA GLU A 223 -8.54 16.40 -2.48
C GLU A 223 -9.73 15.44 -2.49
N ASN A 224 -10.20 15.05 -3.68
CA ASN A 224 -11.43 14.28 -3.88
C ASN A 224 -11.16 13.01 -4.71
N LEU A 225 -9.97 12.44 -4.54
CA LEU A 225 -9.59 11.19 -5.21
C LEU A 225 -10.45 10.06 -4.66
N THR A 226 -11.09 9.29 -5.54
CA THR A 226 -11.97 8.17 -5.15
C THR A 226 -11.30 6.83 -5.43
N HIS A 227 -11.77 5.78 -4.76
CA HIS A 227 -11.36 4.40 -5.01
C HIS A 227 -11.42 4.04 -6.50
N ASP A 228 -12.53 4.36 -7.17
CA ASP A 228 -12.73 4.11 -8.60
C ASP A 228 -11.72 4.83 -9.49
N LYS A 229 -11.40 6.09 -9.16
CA LYS A 229 -10.41 6.86 -9.92
C LYS A 229 -9.02 6.27 -9.75
N ILE A 230 -8.61 5.94 -8.52
CA ILE A 230 -7.31 5.30 -8.26
C ILE A 230 -7.21 3.98 -9.01
N LEU A 231 -8.24 3.13 -8.90
CA LEU A 231 -8.25 1.81 -9.53
C LEU A 231 -8.15 1.90 -11.05
N ARG A 232 -8.87 2.83 -11.68
CA ARG A 232 -8.79 3.10 -13.12
C ARG A 232 -7.38 3.51 -13.54
N LEU A 233 -6.75 4.43 -12.80
CA LEU A 233 -5.39 4.90 -13.08
C LEU A 233 -4.34 3.79 -12.87
N ALA A 234 -4.53 2.94 -11.86
CA ALA A 234 -3.61 1.82 -11.57
C ALA A 234 -3.66 0.74 -12.66
N LYS A 235 -4.85 0.47 -13.22
CA LYS A 235 -5.08 -0.53 -14.27
C LYS A 235 -4.57 -0.08 -15.64
N ASP A 236 -4.77 1.19 -16.02
CA ASP A 236 -4.42 1.68 -17.36
C ASP A 236 -3.48 2.88 -17.32
N VAL A 237 -2.26 2.68 -17.84
CA VAL A 237 -1.24 3.73 -17.97
C VAL A 237 -1.67 4.86 -18.90
N ASN A 238 -2.52 4.58 -19.89
CA ASN A 238 -3.03 5.63 -20.78
C ASN A 238 -3.99 6.55 -20.03
N GLU A 239 -4.85 6.02 -19.16
CA GLU A 239 -5.70 6.84 -18.27
C GLU A 239 -4.85 7.70 -17.34
N LEU A 240 -3.72 7.18 -16.87
CA LEU A 240 -2.75 7.95 -16.10
C LEU A 240 -2.13 9.10 -16.91
N ILE A 241 -1.67 8.85 -18.14
CA ILE A 241 -1.08 9.90 -18.99
C ILE A 241 -2.10 10.98 -19.32
N LYS A 242 -3.37 10.60 -19.54
CA LYS A 242 -4.47 11.53 -19.85
C LYS A 242 -4.67 12.61 -18.80
N ILE A 243 -4.34 12.37 -17.53
CA ILE A 243 -4.52 13.40 -16.50
C ILE A 243 -3.61 14.62 -16.74
N SER A 244 -2.50 14.44 -17.44
CA SER A 244 -1.58 15.53 -17.80
C SER A 244 -1.91 16.21 -19.14
N GLU A 245 -2.91 15.72 -19.88
CA GLU A 245 -3.31 16.31 -21.17
C GLU A 245 -3.84 17.73 -20.98
N GLY A 246 -3.35 18.67 -21.77
CA GLY A 246 -3.71 20.10 -21.69
C GLY A 246 -2.74 20.97 -20.90
N LEU A 247 -1.75 20.38 -20.23
CA LEU A 247 -0.62 21.14 -19.69
C LEU A 247 0.37 21.51 -20.81
N PRO A 248 1.03 22.69 -20.74
CA PRO A 248 2.02 23.13 -21.72
C PRO A 248 3.35 22.37 -21.55
N ILE A 249 3.29 21.05 -21.56
CA ILE A 249 4.45 20.16 -21.57
C ILE A 249 4.97 20.12 -23.01
N LYS A 250 6.29 20.13 -23.22
CA LYS A 250 6.84 19.98 -24.57
C LYS A 250 6.67 18.52 -24.99
N HIS A 251 5.49 18.17 -25.50
CA HIS A 251 5.18 16.83 -25.99
C HIS A 251 6.03 16.50 -27.24
N THR A 252 7.22 15.93 -27.03
CA THR A 252 7.84 15.02 -28.01
C THR A 252 7.38 13.60 -27.73
N LEU A 253 6.07 13.36 -27.82
CA LEU A 253 5.51 12.01 -27.79
C LEU A 253 4.69 11.83 -29.06
N LYS A 254 5.30 11.20 -30.07
CA LYS A 254 4.51 10.41 -31.02
C LYS A 254 3.76 9.38 -30.16
N LYS A 255 2.42 9.34 -30.26
CA LYS A 255 1.57 8.34 -29.60
C LYS A 255 2.01 6.92 -30.01
N LYS A 256 3.01 6.34 -29.34
CA LYS A 256 3.21 4.89 -29.36
C LYS A 256 2.22 4.30 -28.36
N LYS A 257 1.35 3.40 -28.80
CA LYS A 257 0.51 2.63 -27.87
C LYS A 257 1.46 1.93 -26.89
N THR A 258 1.30 2.19 -25.59
CA THR A 258 2.17 1.56 -24.58
C THR A 258 1.70 0.12 -24.40
N ILE A 259 2.42 -0.82 -24.99
CA ILE A 259 2.08 -2.25 -24.90
C ILE A 259 2.61 -2.79 -23.57
N LEU A 260 1.70 -3.32 -22.75
CA LEU A 260 2.06 -3.90 -21.45
C LEU A 260 2.85 -5.20 -21.65
N PRO A 261 3.91 -5.44 -20.85
CA PRO A 261 4.52 -6.77 -20.75
C PRO A 261 3.46 -7.81 -20.34
N GLY A 262 3.35 -8.90 -21.10
CA GLY A 262 2.34 -9.94 -20.90
C GLY A 262 1.03 -9.76 -21.67
N ALA A 263 0.87 -8.68 -22.45
CA ALA A 263 -0.27 -8.51 -23.35
C ALA A 263 -0.24 -9.54 -24.51
N GLN A 264 -1.39 -9.81 -25.12
CA GLN A 264 -1.51 -10.72 -26.25
C GLN A 264 -0.94 -10.08 -27.53
N CYS A 265 -0.09 -10.81 -28.24
CA CYS A 265 0.41 -10.42 -29.56
C CYS A 265 -0.76 -10.36 -30.55
N PRO A 266 -0.95 -9.28 -31.32
CA PRO A 266 -2.06 -9.18 -32.28
C PRO A 266 -1.98 -10.20 -33.41
N LEU A 267 -0.78 -10.70 -33.73
CA LEU A 267 -0.57 -11.67 -34.82
C LEU A 267 -0.87 -13.11 -34.36
N CYS A 268 -0.25 -13.55 -33.25
CA CYS A 268 -0.36 -14.95 -32.80
C CYS A 268 -1.27 -15.17 -31.60
N GLN A 269 -1.79 -14.10 -30.99
CA GLN A 269 -2.69 -14.12 -29.83
C GLN A 269 -2.11 -14.75 -28.55
N PHE A 270 -0.83 -15.13 -28.54
CA PHE A 270 -0.10 -15.54 -27.35
C PHE A 270 0.39 -14.34 -26.53
N ARG A 271 0.42 -14.49 -25.21
CA ARG A 271 1.00 -13.48 -24.31
C ARG A 271 2.52 -13.41 -24.50
N THR A 272 3.06 -12.19 -24.57
CA THR A 272 4.50 -11.98 -24.71
C THR A 272 5.02 -10.92 -23.74
N TYR A 273 6.23 -11.15 -23.22
CA TYR A 273 7.02 -10.18 -22.47
C TYR A 273 8.17 -9.61 -23.32
N HIS A 274 8.39 -10.18 -24.51
CA HIS A 274 9.45 -9.82 -25.45
C HIS A 274 8.81 -9.18 -26.68
N TRP A 275 8.54 -7.88 -26.58
CA TRP A 275 8.07 -7.05 -27.68
C TRP A 275 9.25 -6.59 -28.53
N ILE A 276 9.10 -6.62 -29.84
CA ILE A 276 10.11 -6.06 -30.74
C ILE A 276 10.00 -4.55 -30.72
N GLU A 277 11.11 -3.90 -30.39
CA GLU A 277 11.23 -2.45 -30.44
C GLU A 277 11.64 -2.00 -31.83
N ASN A 278 11.18 -0.81 -32.22
CA ASN A 278 11.56 -0.12 -33.46
C ASN A 278 11.28 -0.91 -34.75
N ILE A 279 10.23 -1.75 -34.77
CA ILE A 279 9.82 -2.49 -35.97
C ILE A 279 9.49 -1.56 -37.15
N GLU A 280 9.03 -0.34 -36.87
CA GLU A 280 8.76 0.68 -37.88
C GLU A 280 9.98 1.03 -38.76
N GLN A 281 11.20 0.66 -38.34
CA GLN A 281 12.43 0.87 -39.10
C GLN A 281 12.66 -0.23 -40.17
N ASP A 282 12.00 -1.38 -40.05
CA ASP A 282 12.08 -2.47 -41.03
C ASP A 282 10.84 -2.48 -41.93
N ALA A 283 10.86 -1.61 -42.94
CA ALA A 283 9.74 -1.45 -43.88
C ALA A 283 9.32 -2.75 -44.56
N TYR A 284 10.28 -3.66 -44.82
CA TYR A 284 10.00 -4.94 -45.44
C TYR A 284 9.18 -5.86 -44.54
N LEU A 285 9.56 -5.96 -43.25
CA LEU A 285 8.79 -6.75 -42.28
C LEU A 285 7.41 -6.14 -42.04
N VAL A 286 7.32 -4.81 -41.97
CA VAL A 286 6.03 -4.11 -41.82
C VAL A 286 5.10 -4.43 -43.00
N ASP A 287 5.58 -4.32 -44.24
CA ASP A 287 4.78 -4.62 -45.43
C ASP A 287 4.37 -6.09 -45.50
N ALA A 288 5.26 -7.01 -45.10
CA ALA A 288 4.97 -8.44 -45.07
C ALA A 288 3.89 -8.78 -44.04
N ILE A 289 3.94 -8.18 -42.84
CA ILE A 289 2.94 -8.37 -41.80
C ILE A 289 1.61 -7.75 -42.23
N LYS A 290 1.61 -6.52 -42.76
CA LYS A 290 0.38 -5.85 -43.22
C LYS A 290 -0.33 -6.61 -44.35
N ARG A 291 0.41 -7.35 -45.17
CA ARG A 291 -0.20 -8.21 -46.20
C ARG A 291 -1.03 -9.34 -45.59
N ASP A 292 -0.57 -9.92 -44.48
CA ASP A 292 -1.25 -11.01 -43.79
C ASP A 292 -2.29 -10.49 -42.77
N PHE A 293 -2.05 -9.30 -42.20
CA PHE A 293 -2.88 -8.63 -41.20
C PHE A 293 -3.11 -7.16 -41.58
N PRO A 294 -4.10 -6.86 -42.44
CA PRO A 294 -4.30 -5.50 -43.00
C PRO A 294 -4.62 -4.41 -41.97
N GLU A 295 -5.25 -4.79 -40.86
CA GLU A 295 -5.64 -3.88 -39.78
C GLU A 295 -4.54 -3.66 -38.74
N TRP A 296 -3.39 -4.32 -38.88
CA TRP A 296 -2.27 -4.19 -37.95
C TRP A 296 -1.41 -2.97 -38.30
N GLU A 297 -1.10 -2.16 -37.29
CA GLU A 297 -0.14 -1.07 -37.38
C GLU A 297 1.10 -1.35 -36.52
N PRO A 298 2.29 -0.79 -36.86
CA PRO A 298 3.51 -0.96 -36.07
C PRO A 298 3.34 -0.64 -34.58
N GLU A 299 2.46 0.31 -34.26
CA GLU A 299 2.12 0.69 -32.89
C GLU A 299 1.35 -0.38 -32.11
N ASP A 300 0.67 -1.34 -32.78
CA ASP A 300 0.04 -2.49 -32.13
C ASP A 300 1.07 -3.52 -31.64
N GLY A 301 2.30 -3.41 -32.15
CA GLY A 301 3.45 -4.21 -31.79
C GLY A 301 3.36 -5.67 -32.21
N VAL A 302 4.47 -6.38 -32.00
CA VAL A 302 4.61 -7.78 -32.38
C VAL A 302 5.62 -8.48 -31.47
N CYS A 303 5.37 -9.75 -31.18
CA CYS A 303 6.27 -10.55 -30.36
C CYS A 303 7.51 -11.01 -31.15
N GLY A 304 8.61 -11.27 -30.45
CA GLY A 304 9.84 -11.76 -31.08
C GLY A 304 9.64 -13.05 -31.89
N GLN A 305 8.80 -13.98 -31.44
CA GLN A 305 8.54 -15.23 -32.16
C GLN A 305 7.86 -15.02 -33.52
N CYS A 306 6.91 -14.09 -33.61
CA CYS A 306 6.28 -13.75 -34.88
C CYS A 306 7.31 -13.15 -35.84
N ILE A 307 8.15 -12.24 -35.34
CA ILE A 307 9.18 -11.61 -36.18
C ILE A 307 10.20 -12.62 -36.70
N GLU A 308 10.65 -13.55 -35.86
CA GLU A 308 11.52 -14.63 -36.31
C GLU A 308 10.84 -15.51 -37.38
N ALA A 309 9.54 -15.80 -37.24
CA ALA A 309 8.80 -16.54 -38.27
C ALA A 309 8.79 -15.81 -39.64
N TYR A 310 8.60 -14.48 -39.65
CA TYR A 310 8.68 -13.68 -40.88
C TYR A 310 10.10 -13.60 -41.44
N LYS A 311 11.13 -13.49 -40.58
CA LYS A 311 12.54 -13.51 -41.01
C LYS A 311 12.94 -14.85 -41.61
N VAL A 312 12.48 -15.97 -41.05
CA VAL A 312 12.78 -17.31 -41.59
C VAL A 312 12.09 -17.52 -42.94
N ARG A 313 10.84 -17.07 -43.11
CA ARG A 313 10.16 -17.11 -44.42
C ARG A 313 10.94 -16.36 -45.51
N LYS A 314 11.63 -15.28 -45.16
CA LYS A 314 12.49 -14.52 -46.08
C LYS A 314 13.71 -15.32 -46.58
N ILE A 315 14.20 -16.28 -45.80
CA ILE A 315 15.41 -17.08 -46.15
C ILE A 315 15.07 -18.24 -47.11
N VAL A 316 13.80 -18.62 -47.19
CA VAL A 316 13.33 -19.81 -47.95
C VAL A 316 12.66 -19.43 -49.29
N CYS A 317 12.63 -18.14 -49.65
CA CYS A 317 12.11 -17.65 -50.94
C CYS A 317 13.20 -17.09 -51.84
#